data_AF-A0A1Q6EGQ6-F1
#
_entry.id   AF-A0A1Q6EGQ6-F1
#
_cell.length_a   1.000
_cell.length_b   1.000
_cell.length_c   1.000
_cell.angle_alpha   90.00
_cell.angle_beta   90.00
_cell.angle_gamma   90.00
#
_symmetry.space_group_name_H-M   'P 1'
#
loop_
_entity.id
_entity.type
_entity.pdbx_description
1 polymer ?
#
loop_
_entity_poly.entity_id
_entity_poly.type
_entity_poly.pdbx_seq_one_letter_code
_entity_poly.pdbx_strand_id
1 'polypeptide(L)'
;MAACDAEDFTRTAGDIPGKDDLANVGGVLRREKTPDQISALKLGEEQTTTDAVFYQLTQPAAVDVTVTVDADATLVDEYNKDKQGDAKLALFPLEKVTFEEGKTVTVKRGEKISPALAVTLSREGVEKGAYLLPLRATVANNDISPSAKGQVIYYRILVGEIVPETQLDAYAFKVVGYVNTEEMSPLMGTKFYVETFDLDFNTIIQTWIDIEVLRPAALKFDKTTRRAMLDIGPDLQYVLSNRDKYLTPLQKSSRKVLICITGGNTGLGFCNMTDEQIADFVFQLKYVVETYKLDGVNYFDIEASYGKDGMPGVNPASYAKLIKATKEALGDGKLVTVACDAESTDLLATAHDGIEAGKYIDYAWSGIFDEVVDAYTDGAKLKPIAGLEQSKYGGALLKTHNTQESALLNPILTPAVKSLYRETQSGNVFAFWDMPTNSAGYEEGPKSAFNIVADAVTDWDWEYDGMILLINVNLDFNNYGNFRKDW
;
A
#
# COMPACT_ATOMS: atom_id res chain seq x y z
N MET A 1 -34.80 -10.09 38.98
CA MET A 1 -33.59 -9.36 38.53
C MET A 1 -32.43 -10.28 38.81
N ALA A 2 -32.00 -11.03 37.80
CA ALA A 2 -30.88 -11.96 37.88
C ALA A 2 -29.58 -11.15 37.80
N ALA A 3 -28.68 -11.40 38.75
CA ALA A 3 -27.34 -10.83 38.78
C ALA A 3 -26.45 -11.59 37.79
N CYS A 4 -25.53 -10.88 37.15
CA CYS A 4 -24.56 -11.43 36.20
C CYS A 4 -23.73 -12.55 36.84
N ASP A 5 -23.72 -13.72 36.19
CA ASP A 5 -22.70 -14.72 36.40
C ASP A 5 -21.38 -14.19 35.82
N ALA A 6 -20.34 -14.19 36.65
CA ALA A 6 -18.98 -13.92 36.22
C ALA A 6 -18.45 -15.15 35.48
N GLU A 7 -18.35 -15.08 34.16
CA GLU A 7 -17.55 -16.03 33.42
C GLU A 7 -16.07 -15.76 33.72
N ASP A 8 -15.45 -16.70 34.44
CA ASP A 8 -14.01 -16.76 34.64
C ASP A 8 -13.34 -16.92 33.28
N PHE A 9 -12.67 -15.88 32.79
CA PHE A 9 -11.78 -15.95 31.64
C PHE A 9 -10.54 -16.76 32.03
N THR A 10 -10.58 -18.08 31.90
CA THR A 10 -9.36 -18.90 31.92
C THR A 10 -8.63 -18.68 30.60
N ARG A 11 -7.61 -17.81 30.65
CA ARG A 11 -6.58 -17.71 29.60
C ARG A 11 -5.88 -19.07 29.53
N THR A 12 -6.01 -19.80 28.42
CA THR A 12 -5.12 -20.93 28.12
C THR A 12 -3.73 -20.35 27.88
N ALA A 13 -2.99 -20.12 28.96
CA ALA A 13 -1.55 -19.93 28.87
C ALA A 13 -0.99 -21.19 28.21
N GLY A 14 -0.15 -21.03 27.19
CA GLY A 14 0.62 -22.16 26.67
C GLY A 14 1.31 -22.86 27.84
N ASP A 15 1.26 -24.19 27.84
CA ASP A 15 1.81 -25.00 28.92
C ASP A 15 3.23 -24.50 29.27
N ILE A 16 3.42 -24.11 30.53
CA ILE A 16 4.76 -23.86 31.06
C ILE A 16 5.47 -25.22 30.97
N PRO A 17 6.61 -25.34 30.24
CA PRO A 17 7.31 -26.60 30.13
C PRO A 17 7.57 -27.18 31.51
N GLY A 18 7.28 -28.46 31.69
CA GLY A 18 7.54 -29.15 32.94
C GLY A 18 9.01 -29.08 33.30
N LYS A 19 9.37 -29.22 34.58
CA LYS A 19 10.77 -29.25 35.03
C LYS A 19 11.62 -30.31 34.31
N ASP A 20 11.00 -31.34 33.76
CA ASP A 20 11.65 -32.39 32.95
C ASP A 20 11.90 -31.95 31.48
N ASP A 21 11.13 -31.00 30.93
CA ASP A 21 11.33 -30.45 29.57
C ASP A 21 12.58 -29.55 29.48
N LEU A 22 13.04 -29.03 30.62
CA LEU A 22 14.27 -28.23 30.74
C LEU A 22 15.54 -29.08 30.91
N ALA A 23 15.39 -30.40 31.16
CA ALA A 23 16.51 -31.31 31.40
C ALA A 23 17.06 -31.95 30.11
N ASN A 24 16.25 -32.00 29.04
CA ASN A 24 16.64 -32.61 27.77
C ASN A 24 17.18 -31.58 26.77
N VAL A 25 18.18 -31.96 25.99
CA VAL A 25 18.65 -31.14 24.87
C VAL A 25 17.57 -31.19 23.78
N GLY A 26 16.85 -30.08 23.61
CA GLY A 26 15.90 -29.90 22.51
C GLY A 26 16.62 -29.46 21.24
N GLY A 27 15.97 -29.61 20.09
CA GLY A 27 16.50 -29.15 18.81
C GLY A 27 15.40 -28.62 17.88
N VAL A 28 15.76 -27.65 17.04
CA VAL A 28 14.87 -26.95 16.11
C VAL A 28 15.58 -26.70 14.79
N LEU A 29 14.93 -27.02 13.67
CA LEU A 29 15.37 -26.62 12.34
C LEU A 29 14.96 -25.16 12.08
N ARG A 30 15.90 -24.33 11.63
CA ARG A 30 15.71 -22.90 11.38
C ARG A 30 16.22 -22.49 10.01
N ARG A 31 15.72 -21.37 9.49
CA ARG A 31 16.28 -20.70 8.31
C ARG A 31 17.23 -19.59 8.74
N GLU A 32 18.21 -19.29 7.91
CA GLU A 32 19.15 -18.20 8.14
C GLU A 32 18.48 -16.82 8.01
N LYS A 33 17.59 -16.67 7.03
CA LYS A 33 16.94 -15.39 6.73
C LYS A 33 15.77 -15.04 7.65
N THR A 34 15.01 -16.02 8.13
CA THR A 34 13.83 -15.81 8.99
C THR A 34 13.72 -16.90 10.06
N PRO A 35 13.38 -16.57 11.32
CA PRO A 35 13.21 -17.58 12.36
C PRO A 35 11.91 -18.41 12.20
N ASP A 36 11.00 -18.00 11.32
CA ASP A 36 9.69 -18.63 11.13
C ASP A 36 9.78 -19.99 10.42
N GLN A 37 8.89 -20.90 10.82
CA GLN A 37 8.80 -22.26 10.27
C GLN A 37 7.97 -22.34 8.99
N ILE A 38 7.32 -21.25 8.59
CA ILE A 38 6.62 -21.12 7.31
C ILE A 38 7.27 -19.96 6.58
N SER A 39 7.59 -20.19 5.31
CA SER A 39 8.19 -19.18 4.44
C SER A 39 7.50 -19.17 3.10
N ALA A 40 7.27 -17.98 2.55
CA ALA A 40 6.81 -17.84 1.19
C ALA A 40 8.00 -17.45 0.28
N LEU A 41 8.16 -18.17 -0.82
CA LEU A 41 9.16 -17.94 -1.85
C LEU A 41 8.45 -17.71 -3.18
N LYS A 42 8.95 -16.75 -3.97
CA LYS A 42 8.54 -16.56 -5.35
C LYS A 42 9.66 -17.05 -6.27
N LEU A 43 9.32 -17.92 -7.22
CA LEU A 43 10.20 -18.30 -8.32
C LEU A 43 9.78 -17.53 -9.58
N GLY A 44 10.47 -16.41 -9.84
CA GLY A 44 10.33 -15.59 -11.05
C GLY A 44 11.20 -16.10 -12.21
N GLU A 45 11.56 -15.22 -13.16
CA GLU A 45 12.43 -15.58 -14.31
C GLU A 45 13.81 -16.15 -13.92
N GLU A 46 14.27 -15.89 -12.69
CA GLU A 46 15.46 -16.54 -12.15
C GLU A 46 15.23 -18.05 -12.08
N GLN A 47 16.01 -18.80 -12.87
CA GLN A 47 15.85 -20.25 -13.00
C GLN A 47 16.08 -21.00 -11.69
N THR A 48 16.72 -20.37 -10.70
CA THR A 48 17.04 -20.96 -9.41
C THR A 48 16.98 -19.94 -8.28
N THR A 49 16.49 -20.34 -7.12
CA THR A 49 16.60 -19.58 -5.87
C THR A 49 17.26 -20.45 -4.80
N THR A 50 18.22 -19.88 -4.06
CA THR A 50 18.92 -20.56 -2.98
C THR A 50 18.56 -19.97 -1.63
N ASP A 51 18.30 -20.85 -0.68
CA ASP A 51 18.09 -20.54 0.72
C ASP A 51 18.97 -21.41 1.62
N ALA A 52 19.07 -21.08 2.90
CA ALA A 52 19.92 -21.78 3.85
C ALA A 52 19.18 -22.13 5.14
N VAL A 53 19.28 -23.41 5.54
CA VAL A 53 18.70 -23.94 6.78
C VAL A 53 19.79 -24.47 7.71
N PHE A 54 19.59 -24.39 9.01
CA PHE A 54 20.52 -24.92 10.00
C PHE A 54 19.76 -25.51 11.19
N TYR A 55 20.44 -26.38 11.93
CA TYR A 55 19.87 -26.99 13.13
C TYR A 55 20.43 -26.33 14.39
N GLN A 56 19.53 -25.95 15.30
CA GLN A 56 19.87 -25.29 16.55
C GLN A 56 19.42 -26.13 17.75
N LEU A 57 20.35 -26.38 18.68
CA LEU A 57 20.07 -27.02 19.96
C LEU A 57 19.80 -25.99 21.06
N THR A 58 19.01 -26.38 22.06
CA THR A 58 18.76 -25.53 23.25
C THR A 58 20.00 -25.40 24.14
N GLN A 59 20.89 -26.39 24.10
CA GLN A 59 22.14 -26.47 24.87
C GLN A 59 23.29 -26.96 23.99
N PRO A 60 24.57 -26.72 24.36
CA PRO A 60 25.71 -27.23 23.60
C PRO A 60 25.67 -28.76 23.51
N ALA A 61 25.99 -29.32 22.36
CA ALA A 61 25.92 -30.74 22.12
C ALA A 61 26.92 -31.50 23.03
N ALA A 62 26.46 -32.48 23.80
CA ALA A 62 27.32 -33.29 24.66
C ALA A 62 28.26 -34.21 23.85
N VAL A 63 27.79 -34.63 22.67
CA VAL A 63 28.49 -35.39 21.63
C VAL A 63 28.11 -34.80 20.27
N ASP A 64 28.76 -35.22 19.19
CA ASP A 64 28.35 -34.80 17.84
C ASP A 64 26.92 -35.27 17.55
N VAL A 65 26.10 -34.36 17.02
CA VAL A 65 24.70 -34.61 16.69
C VAL A 65 24.53 -34.49 15.19
N THR A 66 24.25 -35.62 14.55
CA THR A 66 23.98 -35.68 13.12
C THR A 66 22.48 -35.54 12.85
N VAL A 67 22.14 -34.62 11.95
CA VAL A 67 20.77 -34.31 11.54
C VAL A 67 20.69 -34.41 10.03
N THR A 68 19.73 -35.18 9.53
CA THR A 68 19.41 -35.25 8.11
C THR A 68 18.18 -34.37 7.84
N VAL A 69 18.27 -33.50 6.85
CA VAL A 69 17.18 -32.63 6.39
C VAL A 69 16.77 -33.08 5.00
N ASP A 70 15.51 -33.47 4.83
CA ASP A 70 14.99 -33.90 3.53
C ASP A 70 13.57 -33.39 3.31
N ALA A 71 13.13 -33.37 2.05
CA ALA A 71 11.77 -33.06 1.68
C ALA A 71 10.82 -34.19 2.14
N ASP A 72 9.73 -33.83 2.82
CA ASP A 72 8.73 -34.77 3.32
C ASP A 72 7.36 -34.49 2.68
N ALA A 73 7.09 -35.16 1.56
CA ALA A 73 5.85 -35.03 0.81
C ALA A 73 4.60 -35.40 1.62
N THR A 74 4.73 -36.22 2.66
CA THR A 74 3.59 -36.72 3.43
C THR A 74 2.92 -35.63 4.28
N LEU A 75 3.63 -34.52 4.50
CA LEU A 75 3.15 -33.40 5.30
C LEU A 75 2.26 -32.43 4.52
N VAL A 76 2.17 -32.55 3.19
CA VAL A 76 1.36 -31.64 2.36
C VAL A 76 -0.13 -31.79 2.66
N ASP A 77 -0.64 -33.01 2.73
CA ASP A 77 -2.05 -33.25 3.04
C ASP A 77 -2.39 -32.79 4.46
N GLU A 78 -1.49 -33.02 5.42
CA GLU A 78 -1.66 -32.56 6.79
C GLU A 78 -1.68 -31.03 6.88
N TYR A 79 -0.78 -30.36 6.16
CA TYR A 79 -0.75 -28.90 6.07
C TYR A 79 -2.05 -28.32 5.50
N ASN A 80 -2.61 -28.97 4.49
CA ASN A 80 -3.82 -28.51 3.80
C ASN A 80 -5.13 -28.88 4.53
N LYS A 81 -5.13 -29.70 5.59
CA LYS A 81 -6.36 -30.19 6.25
C LYS A 81 -7.25 -29.10 6.85
N ASP A 82 -6.65 -28.04 7.37
CA ASP A 82 -7.35 -26.95 8.05
C ASP A 82 -7.59 -25.72 7.14
N LYS A 83 -7.21 -25.82 5.85
CA LYS A 83 -7.38 -24.75 4.85
C LYS A 83 -8.69 -24.96 4.08
N GLN A 84 -9.56 -23.95 4.05
CA GLN A 84 -10.85 -23.99 3.33
C GLN A 84 -10.68 -23.55 1.86
N GLY A 85 -11.46 -24.12 0.93
CA GLY A 85 -11.54 -23.69 -0.48
C GLY A 85 -10.55 -24.35 -1.47
N ASP A 86 -10.47 -23.80 -2.69
CA ASP A 86 -9.60 -24.23 -3.79
C ASP A 86 -8.10 -23.87 -3.59
N ALA A 87 -7.75 -23.29 -2.43
CA ALA A 87 -6.41 -22.83 -2.04
C ALA A 87 -5.42 -23.94 -1.62
N LYS A 88 -5.63 -25.20 -2.05
CA LYS A 88 -4.74 -26.31 -1.67
C LYS A 88 -3.42 -26.23 -2.42
N LEU A 89 -2.32 -26.16 -1.68
CA LEU A 89 -0.98 -26.14 -2.27
C LEU A 89 -0.58 -27.54 -2.77
N ALA A 90 -0.08 -27.62 -4.00
CA ALA A 90 0.47 -28.86 -4.56
C ALA A 90 1.89 -29.12 -4.03
N LEU A 91 2.37 -30.37 -4.03
CA LEU A 91 3.77 -30.64 -3.68
C LEU A 91 4.69 -29.99 -4.73
N PHE A 92 5.68 -29.21 -4.29
CA PHE A 92 6.71 -28.70 -5.19
C PHE A 92 7.53 -29.88 -5.76
N PRO A 93 7.82 -29.91 -7.08
CA PRO A 93 8.50 -31.04 -7.69
C PRO A 93 9.87 -31.31 -7.02
N LEU A 94 10.02 -32.46 -6.39
CA LEU A 94 11.19 -32.77 -5.55
C LEU A 94 12.48 -32.89 -6.36
N GLU A 95 12.38 -33.25 -7.64
CA GLU A 95 13.50 -33.25 -8.60
C GLU A 95 14.06 -31.85 -8.89
N LYS A 96 13.33 -30.80 -8.49
CA LYS A 96 13.76 -29.40 -8.60
C LYS A 96 14.38 -28.88 -7.31
N VAL A 97 14.54 -29.72 -6.29
CA VAL A 97 15.14 -29.37 -5.00
C VAL A 97 16.53 -30.01 -4.91
N THR A 98 17.55 -29.17 -4.73
CA THR A 98 18.94 -29.63 -4.63
C THR A 98 19.56 -29.19 -3.31
N PHE A 99 20.29 -30.11 -2.68
CA PHE A 99 21.09 -29.84 -1.48
C PHE A 99 22.56 -29.89 -1.88
N GLU A 100 23.20 -28.72 -1.98
CA GLU A 100 24.52 -28.57 -2.63
C GLU A 100 25.64 -29.36 -1.92
N GLU A 101 25.58 -29.42 -0.60
CA GLU A 101 26.56 -30.11 0.25
C GLU A 101 26.05 -31.46 0.80
N GLY A 102 24.97 -31.99 0.20
CA GLY A 102 24.26 -33.18 0.69
C GLY A 102 23.27 -32.85 1.81
N LYS A 103 22.51 -33.85 2.29
CA LYS A 103 21.33 -33.63 3.17
C LYS A 103 21.63 -33.62 4.67
N THR A 104 22.88 -33.73 5.07
CA THR A 104 23.24 -34.01 6.46
C THR A 104 24.11 -32.91 7.03
N VAL A 105 23.74 -32.42 8.20
CA VAL A 105 24.52 -31.47 8.99
C VAL A 105 24.86 -32.06 10.34
N THR A 106 25.99 -31.64 10.91
CA THR A 106 26.44 -32.09 12.23
C THR A 106 26.64 -30.89 13.14
N VAL A 107 25.92 -30.87 14.27
CA VAL A 107 26.24 -29.99 15.39
C VAL A 107 27.38 -30.65 16.16
N LYS A 108 28.57 -30.06 16.12
CA LYS A 108 29.75 -30.62 16.79
C LYS A 108 29.60 -30.54 18.30
N ARG A 109 30.24 -31.47 19.01
CA ARG A 109 30.35 -31.44 20.46
C ARG A 109 30.82 -30.06 20.94
N GLY A 110 30.11 -29.49 21.92
CA GLY A 110 30.38 -28.16 22.47
C GLY A 110 29.74 -27.01 21.68
N GLU A 111 29.23 -27.25 20.48
CA GLU A 111 28.52 -26.26 19.68
C GLU A 111 27.00 -26.34 19.90
N LYS A 112 26.31 -25.24 19.59
CA LYS A 112 24.83 -25.18 19.64
C LYS A 112 24.18 -25.18 18.26
N ILE A 113 24.93 -24.86 17.22
CA ILE A 113 24.41 -24.55 15.89
C ILE A 113 25.21 -25.36 14.87
N SER A 114 24.53 -25.98 13.92
CA SER A 114 25.19 -26.64 12.79
C SER A 114 25.67 -25.61 11.76
N PRO A 115 26.58 -25.99 10.84
CA PRO A 115 26.73 -25.26 9.59
C PRO A 115 25.40 -25.11 8.86
N ALA A 116 25.30 -24.08 8.02
CA ALA A 116 24.14 -23.87 7.16
C ALA A 116 24.15 -24.87 6.00
N LEU A 117 22.98 -25.38 5.67
CA LEU A 117 22.71 -26.26 4.56
C LEU A 117 21.99 -25.47 3.47
N ALA A 118 22.64 -25.32 2.32
CA ALA A 118 22.06 -24.67 1.16
C ALA A 118 21.00 -25.57 0.49
N VAL A 119 19.83 -25.00 0.26
CA VAL A 119 18.71 -25.62 -0.47
C VAL A 119 18.41 -24.75 -1.69
N THR A 120 18.63 -25.31 -2.87
CA THR A 120 18.42 -24.62 -4.15
C THR A 120 17.18 -25.19 -4.83
N LEU A 121 16.25 -24.29 -5.20
CA LEU A 121 14.99 -24.59 -5.86
C LEU A 121 15.08 -24.15 -7.32
N SER A 122 14.80 -25.04 -8.26
CA SER A 122 14.80 -24.74 -9.69
C SER A 122 13.40 -24.49 -10.24
N ARG A 123 13.24 -23.38 -10.97
CA ARG A 123 12.03 -23.02 -11.71
C ARG A 123 11.88 -23.81 -13.02
N GLU A 124 12.97 -24.27 -13.62
CA GLU A 124 12.98 -24.80 -14.99
C GLU A 124 11.96 -25.93 -15.18
N GLY A 125 11.01 -25.77 -16.11
CA GLY A 125 10.02 -26.81 -16.44
C GLY A 125 8.91 -27.03 -15.40
N VAL A 126 8.84 -26.22 -14.33
CA VAL A 126 7.72 -26.23 -13.37
C VAL A 126 6.54 -25.45 -13.97
N GLU A 127 5.30 -25.90 -13.82
CA GLU A 127 4.16 -25.12 -14.32
C GLU A 127 3.83 -23.96 -13.34
N LYS A 128 3.24 -22.88 -13.86
CA LYS A 128 2.76 -21.79 -12.99
C LYS A 128 1.73 -22.34 -11.99
N GLY A 129 1.82 -21.92 -10.73
CA GLY A 129 1.04 -22.53 -9.65
C GLY A 129 1.54 -22.21 -8.24
N ALA A 130 0.75 -22.63 -7.24
CA ALA A 130 1.08 -22.54 -5.82
C ALA A 130 1.50 -23.92 -5.31
N TYR A 131 2.68 -23.99 -4.70
CA TYR A 131 3.28 -25.22 -4.25
C TYR A 131 3.69 -25.16 -2.78
N LEU A 132 3.90 -26.32 -2.17
CA LEU A 132 4.41 -26.50 -0.83
C LEU A 132 5.60 -27.46 -0.87
N LEU A 133 6.69 -27.10 -0.20
CA LEU A 133 7.85 -27.94 0.06
C LEU A 133 8.10 -28.00 1.57
N PRO A 134 7.65 -29.08 2.23
CA PRO A 134 8.00 -29.36 3.62
C PRO A 134 9.42 -29.93 3.69
N LEU A 135 10.32 -29.28 4.43
CA LEU A 135 11.62 -29.83 4.81
C LEU A 135 11.58 -30.32 6.25
N ARG A 136 11.93 -31.58 6.47
CA ARG A 136 11.92 -32.23 7.77
C ARG A 136 13.32 -32.60 8.22
N ALA A 137 13.67 -32.20 9.44
CA ALA A 137 14.85 -32.66 10.15
C ALA A 137 14.57 -34.01 10.85
N THR A 138 15.52 -34.93 10.72
CA THR A 138 15.56 -36.20 11.43
C THR A 138 16.89 -36.33 12.16
N VAL A 139 16.84 -36.43 13.49
CA VAL A 139 18.03 -36.55 14.34
C VAL A 139 18.41 -38.02 14.48
N ALA A 140 19.66 -38.37 14.21
CA ALA A 140 20.14 -39.75 14.30
C ALA A 140 20.43 -40.22 15.74
N ASN A 141 20.54 -39.28 16.69
CA ASN A 141 20.94 -39.55 18.07
C ASN A 141 19.76 -39.39 19.04
N ASN A 142 19.42 -40.45 19.77
CA ASN A 142 18.20 -40.56 20.58
C ASN A 142 18.22 -39.74 21.88
N ASP A 143 19.37 -39.16 22.27
CA ASP A 143 19.50 -38.35 23.49
C ASP A 143 18.92 -36.92 23.33
N ILE A 144 18.46 -36.58 22.12
CA ILE A 144 17.74 -35.33 21.84
C ILE A 144 16.26 -35.64 21.75
N SER A 145 15.46 -34.86 22.48
CA SER A 145 14.00 -34.92 22.44
C SER A 145 13.46 -33.66 21.74
N PRO A 146 13.49 -33.59 20.40
CA PRO A 146 12.99 -32.44 19.68
C PRO A 146 11.46 -32.38 19.73
N SER A 147 10.91 -31.16 19.77
CA SER A 147 9.47 -30.99 19.55
C SER A 147 9.13 -31.32 18.09
N ALA A 148 8.04 -32.05 17.85
CA ALA A 148 7.63 -32.42 16.49
C ALA A 148 7.43 -31.20 15.58
N LYS A 149 6.85 -30.10 16.12
CA LYS A 149 6.69 -28.84 15.39
C LYS A 149 8.03 -28.19 15.04
N GLY A 150 9.02 -28.27 15.93
CA GLY A 150 10.37 -27.74 15.75
C GLY A 150 11.19 -28.36 14.61
N GLN A 151 10.73 -29.48 14.03
CA GLN A 151 11.51 -30.26 13.06
C GLN A 151 11.16 -29.99 11.60
N VAL A 152 10.13 -29.17 11.32
CA VAL A 152 9.65 -28.96 9.96
C VAL A 152 9.71 -27.48 9.60
N ILE A 153 10.20 -27.19 8.40
CA ILE A 153 10.06 -25.90 7.72
C ILE A 153 9.16 -26.12 6.50
N TYR A 154 8.16 -25.28 6.32
CA TYR A 154 7.28 -25.28 5.16
C TYR A 154 7.65 -24.11 4.24
N TYR A 155 8.11 -24.41 3.02
CA TYR A 155 8.22 -23.43 1.95
C TYR A 155 6.95 -23.43 1.11
N ARG A 156 6.19 -22.34 1.16
CA ARG A 156 5.16 -22.04 0.15
C ARG A 156 5.86 -21.42 -1.04
N ILE A 157 5.72 -22.02 -2.22
CA ILE A 157 6.44 -21.60 -3.43
C ILE A 157 5.43 -21.17 -4.46
N LEU A 158 5.48 -19.89 -4.86
CA LEU A 158 4.68 -19.32 -5.93
C LEU A 158 5.50 -19.29 -7.21
N VAL A 159 5.01 -20.00 -8.23
CA VAL A 159 5.63 -20.08 -9.55
C VAL A 159 4.79 -19.30 -10.53
N GLY A 160 5.35 -18.27 -11.16
CA GLY A 160 4.61 -17.49 -12.16
C GLY A 160 5.34 -17.24 -13.46
N GLU A 161 4.65 -16.52 -14.34
CA GLU A 161 5.14 -16.08 -15.65
C GLU A 161 4.93 -14.58 -15.81
N ILE A 162 5.90 -13.87 -16.42
CA ILE A 162 5.76 -12.43 -16.65
C ILE A 162 4.78 -12.20 -17.81
N VAL A 163 3.74 -11.41 -17.55
CA VAL A 163 2.83 -10.95 -18.59
C VAL A 163 3.14 -9.48 -18.89
N PRO A 164 3.35 -9.09 -20.17
CA PRO A 164 3.58 -7.71 -20.54
C PRO A 164 2.42 -6.81 -20.14
N GLU A 165 2.77 -5.60 -19.70
CA GLU A 165 1.85 -4.53 -19.33
C GLU A 165 0.86 -4.24 -20.49
N THR A 166 -0.43 -4.52 -20.26
CA THR A 166 -1.48 -4.18 -21.24
C THR A 166 -2.65 -3.41 -20.65
N GLN A 167 -2.74 -3.25 -19.31
CA GLN A 167 -3.89 -2.60 -18.69
C GLN A 167 -3.52 -1.67 -17.54
N LEU A 168 -4.22 -0.54 -17.53
CA LEU A 168 -4.17 0.54 -16.54
C LEU A 168 -4.92 0.23 -15.24
N ASP A 169 -5.78 -0.79 -15.24
CA ASP A 169 -6.77 -1.04 -14.21
C ASP A 169 -6.62 -2.46 -13.64
N ALA A 170 -5.39 -2.89 -13.32
CA ALA A 170 -5.17 -4.21 -12.74
C ALA A 170 -5.74 -4.35 -11.31
N TYR A 171 -6.00 -3.23 -10.63
CA TYR A 171 -6.49 -3.22 -9.25
C TYR A 171 -7.88 -2.62 -9.13
N ALA A 172 -8.61 -3.09 -8.14
CA ALA A 172 -9.91 -2.54 -7.75
C ALA A 172 -9.82 -1.15 -7.10
N PHE A 173 -8.61 -0.69 -6.75
CA PHE A 173 -8.34 0.60 -6.11
C PHE A 173 -7.48 1.53 -6.96
N LYS A 174 -7.42 2.81 -6.57
CA LYS A 174 -6.60 3.87 -7.16
C LYS A 174 -5.56 4.41 -6.19
N VAL A 175 -4.37 4.70 -6.72
CA VAL A 175 -3.27 5.35 -5.98
C VAL A 175 -3.09 6.78 -6.47
N VAL A 176 -3.15 7.73 -5.53
CA VAL A 176 -3.00 9.16 -5.78
C VAL A 176 -1.70 9.67 -5.13
N GLY A 177 -0.80 10.26 -5.91
CA GLY A 177 0.44 10.85 -5.41
C GLY A 177 0.46 12.37 -5.59
N TYR A 178 0.57 13.12 -4.49
CA TYR A 178 0.77 14.57 -4.55
C TYR A 178 2.27 14.90 -4.70
N VAL A 179 2.56 15.85 -5.59
CA VAL A 179 3.92 16.35 -5.83
C VAL A 179 3.98 17.85 -5.60
N ASN A 180 4.75 18.27 -4.59
CA ASN A 180 5.15 19.65 -4.43
C ASN A 180 6.23 20.02 -5.45
N THR A 181 5.85 20.74 -6.50
CA THR A 181 6.79 21.19 -7.54
C THR A 181 7.84 22.16 -7.01
N GLU A 182 7.61 22.86 -5.89
CA GLU A 182 8.63 23.73 -5.29
C GLU A 182 9.88 22.97 -4.84
N GLU A 183 9.76 21.65 -4.68
CA GLU A 183 10.81 20.76 -4.17
C GLU A 183 11.16 19.65 -5.16
N MET A 184 10.16 19.11 -5.85
CA MET A 184 10.23 17.81 -6.54
C MET A 184 9.78 17.90 -7.99
N SER A 185 10.48 17.16 -8.85
CA SER A 185 10.07 16.90 -10.23
C SER A 185 8.96 15.85 -10.25
N PRO A 186 7.86 16.05 -11.01
CA PRO A 186 6.80 15.07 -11.13
C PRO A 186 7.23 13.81 -11.91
N LEU A 187 8.40 13.82 -12.55
CA LEU A 187 8.93 12.60 -13.16
C LEU A 187 9.22 11.49 -12.13
N MET A 188 9.27 11.82 -10.83
CA MET A 188 9.37 10.83 -9.77
C MET A 188 8.21 9.84 -9.77
N GLY A 189 6.99 10.27 -10.16
CA GLY A 189 5.85 9.37 -10.23
C GLY A 189 6.04 8.22 -11.23
N THR A 190 7.02 8.30 -12.14
CA THR A 190 7.28 7.25 -13.15
C THR A 190 8.12 6.10 -12.64
N LYS A 191 8.47 6.11 -11.36
CA LYS A 191 9.65 5.40 -10.83
C LYS A 191 9.33 4.46 -9.71
N PHE A 192 8.08 4.49 -9.30
CA PHE A 192 7.48 3.49 -8.47
C PHE A 192 6.75 2.55 -9.39
N TYR A 193 7.24 1.32 -9.43
CA TYR A 193 6.56 0.23 -10.10
C TYR A 193 6.18 -0.79 -9.06
N VAL A 194 5.13 -1.52 -9.37
CA VAL A 194 4.61 -2.54 -8.51
C VAL A 194 4.65 -3.85 -9.28
N GLU A 195 5.17 -4.86 -8.60
CA GLU A 195 5.11 -6.23 -9.06
C GLU A 195 3.95 -6.92 -8.35
N THR A 196 2.98 -7.39 -9.12
CA THR A 196 1.86 -8.17 -8.59
C THR A 196 1.86 -9.59 -9.07
N PHE A 197 1.32 -10.45 -8.22
CA PHE A 197 1.06 -11.84 -8.53
C PHE A 197 -0.45 -12.08 -8.47
N ASP A 198 -1.06 -12.31 -9.62
CA ASP A 198 -2.51 -12.52 -9.72
C ASP A 198 -2.90 -13.98 -9.43
N LEU A 199 -4.22 -14.23 -9.33
CA LEU A 199 -4.77 -15.57 -9.09
C LEU A 199 -4.48 -16.56 -10.23
N ASP A 200 -4.13 -16.06 -11.42
CA ASP A 200 -3.72 -16.85 -12.58
C ASP A 200 -2.20 -17.12 -12.61
N PHE A 201 -1.49 -16.79 -11.52
CA PHE A 201 -0.04 -16.94 -11.37
C PHE A 201 0.78 -16.12 -12.38
N ASN A 202 0.23 -15.01 -12.85
CA ASN A 202 0.98 -14.07 -13.68
C ASN A 202 1.68 -13.06 -12.79
N THR A 203 2.92 -12.75 -13.15
CA THR A 203 3.63 -11.58 -12.63
C THR A 203 3.34 -10.40 -13.54
N ILE A 204 2.68 -9.38 -13.00
CA ILE A 204 2.37 -8.13 -13.68
C ILE A 204 3.24 -7.03 -13.08
N ILE A 205 3.99 -6.33 -13.92
CA ILE A 205 4.75 -5.14 -13.53
C ILE A 205 4.05 -3.92 -14.14
N GLN A 206 3.71 -2.96 -13.31
CA GLN A 206 3.06 -1.72 -13.73
C GLN A 206 3.49 -0.55 -12.86
N THR A 207 3.19 0.69 -13.27
CA THR A 207 3.43 1.85 -12.41
C THR A 207 2.53 1.84 -11.17
N TRP A 208 3.05 2.27 -10.03
CA TRP A 208 2.32 2.26 -8.76
C TRP A 208 1.26 3.38 -8.66
N ILE A 209 1.54 4.55 -9.22
CA ILE A 209 0.67 5.73 -9.11
C ILE A 209 -0.24 5.78 -10.33
N ASP A 210 -1.56 5.92 -10.11
CA ASP A 210 -2.54 6.12 -11.18
C ASP A 210 -2.77 7.60 -11.47
N ILE A 211 -2.88 8.41 -10.41
CA ILE A 211 -3.23 9.83 -10.46
C ILE A 211 -2.12 10.62 -9.77
N GLU A 212 -1.48 11.51 -10.51
CA GLU A 212 -0.44 12.40 -10.00
C GLU A 212 -0.98 13.82 -9.89
N VAL A 213 -0.97 14.38 -8.68
CA VAL A 213 -1.59 15.67 -8.37
C VAL A 213 -0.50 16.71 -8.09
N LEU A 214 -0.41 17.73 -8.93
CA LEU A 214 0.65 18.73 -8.90
C LEU A 214 0.25 19.96 -8.10
N ARG A 215 1.15 20.45 -7.25
CA ARG A 215 0.94 21.65 -6.42
C ARG A 215 2.23 22.50 -6.35
N PRO A 216 2.18 23.77 -5.91
CA PRO A 216 1.02 24.52 -5.41
C PRO A 216 0.26 25.32 -6.48
N ALA A 217 -1.07 25.30 -6.38
CA ALA A 217 -1.95 26.31 -6.95
C ALA A 217 -3.08 26.64 -5.95
N ALA A 218 -3.55 27.88 -5.94
CA ALA A 218 -4.49 28.36 -4.93
C ALA A 218 -5.57 29.27 -5.51
N LEU A 219 -6.74 29.26 -4.87
CA LEU A 219 -7.78 30.26 -5.04
C LEU A 219 -7.46 31.50 -4.18
N LYS A 220 -7.25 32.65 -4.82
CA LYS A 220 -6.99 33.94 -4.17
C LYS A 220 -8.03 34.99 -4.52
N PHE A 221 -8.39 35.81 -3.56
CA PHE A 221 -9.18 37.00 -3.80
C PHE A 221 -8.31 38.18 -4.25
N ASP A 222 -8.54 38.69 -5.47
CA ASP A 222 -7.94 39.94 -5.92
C ASP A 222 -8.75 41.13 -5.41
N LYS A 223 -8.17 41.91 -4.49
CA LYS A 223 -8.82 43.08 -3.88
C LYS A 223 -9.10 44.21 -4.88
N THR A 224 -8.32 44.30 -5.96
CA THR A 224 -8.44 45.37 -6.97
C THR A 224 -9.61 45.09 -7.91
N THR A 225 -9.65 43.88 -8.46
CA THR A 225 -10.68 43.49 -9.43
C THR A 225 -11.91 42.83 -8.79
N ARG A 226 -11.82 42.50 -7.49
CA ARG A 226 -12.82 41.76 -6.70
C ARG A 226 -13.08 40.33 -7.23
N ARG A 227 -12.13 39.77 -7.98
CA ARG A 227 -12.26 38.46 -8.63
C ARG A 227 -11.70 37.32 -7.79
N ALA A 228 -12.24 36.13 -8.03
CA ALA A 228 -11.65 34.86 -7.63
C ALA A 228 -10.57 34.48 -8.65
N MET A 229 -9.31 34.50 -8.26
CA MET A 229 -8.17 34.29 -9.15
C MET A 229 -7.51 32.93 -8.86
N LEU A 230 -7.25 32.19 -9.93
CA LEU A 230 -6.37 31.03 -9.87
C LEU A 230 -4.92 31.51 -9.88
N ASP A 231 -4.24 31.28 -8.77
CA ASP A 231 -2.83 31.60 -8.59
C ASP A 231 -2.01 30.30 -8.69
N ILE A 232 -1.22 30.17 -9.74
CA ILE A 232 -0.34 29.03 -9.97
C ILE A 232 1.06 29.42 -9.49
N GLY A 233 1.65 28.62 -8.59
CA GLY A 233 3.01 28.85 -8.11
C GLY A 233 4.03 28.88 -9.26
N PRO A 234 5.13 29.65 -9.15
CA PRO A 234 6.09 29.81 -10.23
C PRO A 234 6.75 28.51 -10.66
N ASP A 235 7.09 27.63 -9.71
CA ASP A 235 7.66 26.30 -9.99
C ASP A 235 6.66 25.38 -10.72
N LEU A 236 5.38 25.37 -10.29
CA LEU A 236 4.33 24.64 -11.00
C LEU A 236 4.12 25.20 -12.41
N GLN A 237 4.09 26.53 -12.55
CA GLN A 237 3.96 27.18 -13.85
C GLN A 237 5.13 26.83 -14.79
N TYR A 238 6.35 26.70 -14.27
CA TYR A 238 7.49 26.20 -15.04
C TYR A 238 7.25 24.77 -15.54
N VAL A 239 6.83 23.87 -14.66
CA VAL A 239 6.51 22.46 -15.00
C VAL A 239 5.43 22.39 -16.08
N LEU A 240 4.34 23.15 -15.93
CA LEU A 240 3.24 23.22 -16.90
C LEU A 240 3.72 23.74 -18.27
N SER A 241 4.53 24.80 -18.28
CA SER A 241 5.08 25.39 -19.51
C SER A 241 6.04 24.45 -20.24
N ASN A 242 6.67 23.53 -19.50
CA ASN A 242 7.59 22.53 -20.02
C ASN A 242 6.94 21.12 -20.08
N ARG A 243 5.63 21.05 -20.37
CA ARG A 243 4.84 19.81 -20.35
C ARG A 243 5.45 18.64 -21.13
N ASP A 244 6.13 18.88 -22.24
CA ASP A 244 6.72 17.79 -23.03
C ASP A 244 7.86 17.07 -22.28
N LYS A 245 8.54 17.77 -21.38
CA LYS A 245 9.56 17.20 -20.50
C LYS A 245 8.96 16.55 -19.26
N TYR A 246 8.01 17.23 -18.59
CA TYR A 246 7.59 16.81 -17.25
C TYR A 246 6.25 16.07 -17.19
N LEU A 247 5.30 16.34 -18.09
CA LEU A 247 3.93 15.79 -18.01
C LEU A 247 3.69 14.70 -19.04
N THR A 248 4.15 14.90 -20.29
CA THR A 248 3.98 13.93 -21.38
C THR A 248 4.54 12.54 -21.00
N PRO A 249 5.69 12.39 -20.32
CA PRO A 249 6.15 11.07 -19.88
C PRO A 249 5.18 10.39 -18.91
N LEU A 250 4.56 11.13 -17.98
CA LEU A 250 3.60 10.60 -17.02
C LEU A 250 2.37 10.05 -17.75
N GLN A 251 1.81 10.86 -18.66
CA GLN A 251 0.61 10.51 -19.43
C GLN A 251 0.86 9.35 -20.41
N LYS A 252 2.08 9.22 -20.96
CA LYS A 252 2.43 8.11 -21.87
C LYS A 252 2.57 6.77 -21.17
N SER A 253 2.96 6.77 -19.91
CA SER A 253 2.80 5.63 -19.00
C SER A 253 1.45 5.66 -18.30
N SER A 254 0.45 6.20 -19.00
CA SER A 254 -0.96 6.03 -18.71
C SER A 254 -1.52 6.72 -17.45
N ARG A 255 -0.68 7.45 -16.69
CA ARG A 255 -1.11 8.24 -15.53
C ARG A 255 -1.98 9.44 -15.88
N LYS A 256 -2.88 9.79 -14.96
CA LYS A 256 -3.65 11.04 -15.01
C LYS A 256 -2.90 12.12 -14.23
N VAL A 257 -2.71 13.28 -14.85
CA VAL A 257 -2.03 14.43 -14.24
C VAL A 257 -3.04 15.51 -13.91
N LEU A 258 -3.22 15.79 -12.62
CA LEU A 258 -4.14 16.80 -12.11
C LEU A 258 -3.38 17.99 -11.51
N ILE A 259 -4.05 19.13 -11.41
CA ILE A 259 -3.59 20.27 -10.60
C ILE A 259 -4.37 20.29 -9.28
N CYS A 260 -3.68 20.43 -8.14
CA CYS A 260 -4.30 20.66 -6.83
C CYS A 260 -4.57 22.15 -6.63
N ILE A 261 -5.80 22.48 -6.24
CA ILE A 261 -6.20 23.82 -5.85
C ILE A 261 -6.49 23.78 -4.35
N THR A 262 -5.83 24.67 -3.61
CA THR A 262 -6.11 24.96 -2.19
C THR A 262 -6.66 26.39 -2.02
N GLY A 263 -6.96 26.78 -0.78
CA GLY A 263 -7.18 28.17 -0.43
C GLY A 263 -5.89 28.99 -0.43
N GLY A 264 -5.99 30.28 -0.70
CA GLY A 264 -4.83 31.18 -0.83
C GLY A 264 -4.59 32.11 0.36
N ASN A 265 -5.11 31.78 1.55
CA ASN A 265 -5.05 32.58 2.78
C ASN A 265 -5.64 34.00 2.66
N THR A 266 -6.61 34.18 1.77
CA THR A 266 -7.23 35.48 1.45
C THR A 266 -8.61 35.70 2.06
N GLY A 267 -9.18 34.70 2.74
CA GLY A 267 -10.54 34.73 3.27
C GLY A 267 -11.60 34.25 2.29
N LEU A 268 -11.26 34.15 0.99
CA LEU A 268 -12.07 33.48 -0.02
C LEU A 268 -11.57 32.04 -0.21
N GLY A 269 -12.50 31.10 -0.30
CA GLY A 269 -12.27 29.67 -0.51
C GLY A 269 -13.44 29.02 -1.26
N PHE A 270 -13.43 27.70 -1.36
CA PHE A 270 -14.45 26.96 -2.13
C PHE A 270 -15.85 27.08 -1.55
N CYS A 271 -15.93 27.31 -0.25
CA CYS A 271 -17.18 27.35 0.51
C CYS A 271 -17.76 28.76 0.68
N ASN A 272 -17.27 29.81 0.00
CA ASN A 272 -17.87 31.16 0.14
C ASN A 272 -17.82 32.04 -1.13
N MET A 273 -17.69 31.44 -2.31
CA MET A 273 -17.76 32.16 -3.58
C MET A 273 -19.22 32.48 -3.97
N THR A 274 -19.37 33.58 -4.71
CA THR A 274 -20.60 33.90 -5.45
C THR A 274 -20.68 33.12 -6.75
N ASP A 275 -21.87 32.99 -7.34
CA ASP A 275 -22.07 32.29 -8.62
C ASP A 275 -21.23 32.92 -9.76
N GLU A 276 -21.06 34.24 -9.75
CA GLU A 276 -20.21 34.99 -10.70
C GLU A 276 -18.72 34.66 -10.54
N GLN A 277 -18.25 34.58 -9.28
CA GLN A 277 -16.88 34.19 -8.98
C GLN A 277 -16.62 32.73 -9.34
N ILE A 278 -17.57 31.82 -9.08
CA ILE A 278 -17.49 30.43 -9.51
C ILE A 278 -17.35 30.35 -11.03
N ALA A 279 -18.22 31.03 -11.79
CA ALA A 279 -18.16 31.01 -13.25
C ALA A 279 -16.82 31.53 -13.79
N ASP A 280 -16.30 32.64 -13.26
CA ASP A 280 -15.01 33.21 -13.67
C ASP A 280 -13.82 32.31 -13.28
N PHE A 281 -13.85 31.73 -12.08
CA PHE A 281 -12.79 30.83 -11.62
C PHE A 281 -12.77 29.52 -12.41
N VAL A 282 -13.94 28.94 -12.70
CA VAL A 282 -14.07 27.75 -13.54
C VAL A 282 -13.58 28.00 -14.96
N PHE A 283 -13.82 29.19 -15.51
CA PHE A 283 -13.25 29.58 -16.80
C PHE A 283 -11.71 29.58 -16.78
N GLN A 284 -11.09 30.12 -15.72
CA GLN A 284 -9.64 30.09 -15.55
C GLN A 284 -9.10 28.65 -15.44
N LEU A 285 -9.77 27.78 -14.67
CA LEU A 285 -9.40 26.37 -14.53
C LEU A 285 -9.45 25.64 -15.88
N LYS A 286 -10.56 25.81 -16.62
CA LYS A 286 -10.72 25.23 -17.95
C LYS A 286 -9.59 25.66 -18.89
N TYR A 287 -9.30 26.97 -18.91
CA TYR A 287 -8.21 27.50 -19.73
C TYR A 287 -6.87 26.83 -19.43
N VAL A 288 -6.51 26.67 -18.15
CA VAL A 288 -5.26 26.01 -17.72
C VAL A 288 -5.26 24.53 -18.10
N VAL A 289 -6.34 23.81 -17.80
CA VAL A 289 -6.46 22.37 -18.12
C VAL A 289 -6.32 22.12 -19.63
N GLU A 290 -6.98 22.93 -20.46
CA GLU A 290 -6.91 22.81 -21.93
C GLU A 290 -5.53 23.22 -22.47
N THR A 291 -4.97 24.33 -21.98
CA THR A 291 -3.67 24.86 -22.45
C THR A 291 -2.54 23.88 -22.19
N TYR A 292 -2.47 23.31 -20.98
CA TYR A 292 -1.39 22.40 -20.59
C TYR A 292 -1.74 20.92 -20.77
N LYS A 293 -2.93 20.62 -21.28
CA LYS A 293 -3.43 19.25 -21.54
C LYS A 293 -3.44 18.39 -20.27
N LEU A 294 -3.82 18.97 -19.14
CA LEU A 294 -4.00 18.24 -17.88
C LEU A 294 -5.20 17.29 -17.97
N ASP A 295 -5.21 16.27 -17.14
CA ASP A 295 -6.29 15.28 -17.08
C ASP A 295 -7.43 15.69 -16.14
N GLY A 296 -7.27 16.81 -15.40
CA GLY A 296 -8.32 17.33 -14.54
C GLY A 296 -7.79 18.17 -13.37
N VAL A 297 -8.59 18.23 -12.31
CA VAL A 297 -8.33 19.03 -11.11
C VAL A 297 -8.58 18.25 -9.81
N ASN A 298 -7.92 18.67 -8.75
CA ASN A 298 -8.16 18.25 -7.38
C ASN A 298 -8.47 19.49 -6.52
N TYR A 299 -9.53 19.43 -5.71
CA TYR A 299 -9.80 20.42 -4.68
C TYR A 299 -9.43 19.87 -3.31
N PHE A 300 -8.71 20.67 -2.53
CA PHE A 300 -8.46 20.38 -1.12
C PHE A 300 -8.69 21.66 -0.32
N ASP A 301 -9.79 21.72 0.44
CA ASP A 301 -10.21 22.93 1.16
C ASP A 301 -9.37 23.17 2.43
N ILE A 302 -8.12 23.51 2.21
CA ILE A 302 -7.18 23.94 3.24
C ILE A 302 -6.74 25.37 2.96
N GLU A 303 -6.32 26.09 3.99
CA GLU A 303 -5.68 27.40 3.85
C GLU A 303 -6.57 28.52 3.26
N ALA A 304 -7.90 28.37 3.23
CA ALA A 304 -8.80 29.44 2.79
C ALA A 304 -8.81 30.65 3.74
N SER A 305 -8.68 30.41 5.06
CA SER A 305 -8.80 31.41 6.12
C SER A 305 -10.17 32.14 6.12
N TYR A 306 -11.28 31.40 5.97
CA TYR A 306 -12.64 31.95 5.83
C TYR A 306 -12.97 33.10 6.80
N GLY A 307 -13.65 34.14 6.30
CA GLY A 307 -14.05 35.32 7.09
C GLY A 307 -12.95 36.36 7.31
N LYS A 308 -11.70 36.09 6.92
CA LYS A 308 -10.59 37.05 6.97
C LYS A 308 -10.83 38.26 6.06
N ASP A 309 -10.31 39.42 6.46
CA ASP A 309 -10.34 40.67 5.67
C ASP A 309 -11.76 41.10 5.21
N GLY A 310 -12.80 40.74 5.99
CA GLY A 310 -14.19 41.06 5.67
C GLY A 310 -14.79 40.24 4.53
N MET A 311 -14.16 39.12 4.15
CA MET A 311 -14.75 38.15 3.23
C MET A 311 -16.00 37.50 3.85
N PRO A 312 -16.99 37.09 3.03
CA PRO A 312 -18.15 36.36 3.52
C PRO A 312 -17.76 35.11 4.31
N GLY A 313 -18.58 34.73 5.28
CA GLY A 313 -18.48 33.42 5.91
C GLY A 313 -18.87 32.29 4.96
N VAL A 314 -18.89 31.06 5.47
CA VAL A 314 -19.27 29.87 4.71
C VAL A 314 -20.70 30.00 4.14
N ASN A 315 -20.83 29.78 2.84
CA ASN A 315 -22.03 29.54 2.07
C ASN A 315 -22.13 28.03 1.75
N PRO A 316 -23.06 27.29 2.36
CA PRO A 316 -23.16 25.83 2.19
C PRO A 316 -23.30 25.36 0.73
N ALA A 317 -23.91 26.16 -0.14
CA ALA A 317 -24.11 25.79 -1.54
C ALA A 317 -22.88 26.05 -2.43
N SER A 318 -21.93 26.88 -1.99
CA SER A 318 -20.81 27.35 -2.82
C SER A 318 -19.94 26.19 -3.34
N TYR A 319 -19.60 25.24 -2.47
CA TYR A 319 -18.70 24.16 -2.85
C TYR A 319 -19.35 23.18 -3.84
N ALA A 320 -20.61 22.79 -3.58
CA ALA A 320 -21.38 21.95 -4.50
C ALA A 320 -21.56 22.61 -5.88
N LYS A 321 -21.82 23.92 -5.92
CA LYS A 321 -21.90 24.70 -7.16
C LYS A 321 -20.57 24.75 -7.91
N LEU A 322 -19.46 24.96 -7.20
CA LEU A 322 -18.11 24.95 -7.78
C LEU A 322 -17.82 23.60 -8.44
N ILE A 323 -17.99 22.49 -7.70
CA ILE A 323 -17.71 21.13 -8.19
C ILE A 323 -18.54 20.83 -9.44
N LYS A 324 -19.85 21.10 -9.41
CA LYS A 324 -20.75 20.93 -10.55
C LYS A 324 -20.30 21.75 -11.76
N ALA A 325 -20.07 23.05 -11.56
CA ALA A 325 -19.67 23.95 -12.64
C ALA A 325 -18.33 23.53 -13.27
N THR A 326 -17.37 23.09 -12.45
CA THR A 326 -16.09 22.55 -12.93
C THR A 326 -16.29 21.30 -13.78
N LYS A 327 -17.06 20.30 -13.31
CA LYS A 327 -17.30 19.07 -14.07
C LYS A 327 -18.01 19.36 -15.40
N GLU A 328 -19.04 20.20 -15.38
CA GLU A 328 -19.76 20.60 -16.60
C GLU A 328 -18.86 21.36 -17.59
N ALA A 329 -17.93 22.19 -17.11
CA ALA A 329 -17.03 22.96 -17.96
C ALA A 329 -15.91 22.11 -18.59
N LEU A 330 -15.36 21.16 -17.85
CA LEU A 330 -14.26 20.28 -18.29
C LEU A 330 -14.76 19.06 -19.09
N GLY A 331 -16.01 18.63 -18.87
CA GLY A 331 -16.64 17.48 -19.49
C GLY A 331 -16.22 16.13 -18.89
N ASP A 332 -16.83 15.05 -19.36
CA ASP A 332 -16.68 13.70 -18.78
C ASP A 332 -15.28 13.11 -18.96
N GLY A 333 -14.50 13.60 -19.93
CA GLY A 333 -13.14 13.12 -20.20
C GLY A 333 -12.07 13.65 -19.23
N LYS A 334 -12.43 14.54 -18.29
CA LYS A 334 -11.52 15.11 -17.29
C LYS A 334 -11.98 14.76 -15.88
N LEU A 335 -11.02 14.55 -15.00
CA LEU A 335 -11.26 14.20 -13.60
C LEU A 335 -11.51 15.45 -12.76
N VAL A 336 -12.52 15.38 -11.89
CA VAL A 336 -12.76 16.29 -10.78
C VAL A 336 -12.69 15.47 -9.51
N THR A 337 -11.66 15.71 -8.71
CA THR A 337 -11.40 14.97 -7.47
C THR A 337 -11.38 15.87 -6.26
N VAL A 338 -11.67 15.33 -5.07
CA VAL A 338 -11.69 16.10 -3.82
C VAL A 338 -11.00 15.39 -2.67
N ALA A 339 -10.22 16.12 -1.88
CA ALA A 339 -9.78 15.73 -0.55
C ALA A 339 -10.62 16.49 0.48
N CYS A 340 -11.29 15.79 1.39
CA CYS A 340 -12.27 16.40 2.29
C CYS A 340 -11.95 16.17 3.77
N ASP A 341 -11.94 17.25 4.53
CA ASP A 341 -11.96 17.21 5.99
C ASP A 341 -13.39 17.12 6.54
N ALA A 342 -13.54 17.21 7.86
CA ALA A 342 -14.85 17.12 8.51
C ALA A 342 -15.79 18.26 8.10
N GLU A 343 -15.28 19.50 7.99
CA GLU A 343 -16.10 20.65 7.58
C GLU A 343 -16.55 20.54 6.12
N SER A 344 -15.64 20.11 5.23
CA SER A 344 -15.95 19.86 3.82
C SER A 344 -17.00 18.76 3.65
N THR A 345 -16.83 17.62 4.33
CA THR A 345 -17.81 16.52 4.23
C THR A 345 -19.14 16.87 4.86
N ASP A 346 -19.18 17.68 5.92
CA ASP A 346 -20.42 18.19 6.51
C ASP A 346 -21.27 19.00 5.52
N LEU A 347 -20.63 19.83 4.71
CA LEU A 347 -21.28 20.59 3.64
C LEU A 347 -21.69 19.68 2.47
N LEU A 348 -20.84 18.74 2.08
CA LEU A 348 -21.07 17.90 0.91
C LEU A 348 -21.96 16.67 1.19
N ALA A 349 -22.29 16.39 2.46
CA ALA A 349 -23.13 15.26 2.85
C ALA A 349 -24.62 15.41 2.49
N THR A 350 -25.05 16.62 2.11
CA THR A 350 -26.43 16.87 1.70
C THR A 350 -26.49 17.65 0.39
N ALA A 351 -27.63 17.55 -0.30
CA ALA A 351 -27.86 18.34 -1.50
C ALA A 351 -28.09 19.82 -1.15
N HIS A 352 -27.37 20.72 -1.82
CA HIS A 352 -27.56 22.16 -1.70
C HIS A 352 -28.03 22.73 -3.04
N ASP A 353 -29.09 23.53 -3.04
CA ASP A 353 -29.74 24.04 -4.25
C ASP A 353 -30.10 22.92 -5.28
N GLY A 354 -30.45 21.73 -4.77
CA GLY A 354 -30.74 20.55 -5.60
C GLY A 354 -29.51 19.86 -6.21
N ILE A 355 -28.30 20.28 -5.82
CA ILE A 355 -27.03 19.72 -6.30
C ILE A 355 -26.51 18.70 -5.27
N GLU A 356 -26.48 17.44 -5.67
CA GLU A 356 -25.70 16.40 -5.01
C GLU A 356 -24.28 16.41 -5.61
N ALA A 357 -23.32 16.97 -4.88
CA ALA A 357 -21.97 17.21 -5.40
C ALA A 357 -21.28 15.92 -5.88
N GLY A 358 -21.54 14.79 -5.22
CA GLY A 358 -20.95 13.50 -5.54
C GLY A 358 -21.24 13.00 -6.96
N LYS A 359 -22.34 13.45 -7.60
CA LYS A 359 -22.64 13.14 -9.01
C LYS A 359 -21.66 13.78 -10.00
N TYR A 360 -20.86 14.73 -9.53
CA TYR A 360 -19.90 15.50 -10.32
C TYR A 360 -18.45 15.26 -9.89
N ILE A 361 -18.23 14.32 -8.98
CA ILE A 361 -16.91 13.95 -8.45
C ILE A 361 -16.55 12.56 -8.98
N ASP A 362 -15.36 12.44 -9.58
CA ASP A 362 -14.86 11.17 -10.08
C ASP A 362 -14.26 10.32 -8.95
N TYR A 363 -13.50 10.94 -8.04
CA TYR A 363 -12.94 10.30 -6.85
C TYR A 363 -12.86 11.29 -5.68
N ALA A 364 -13.09 10.79 -4.47
CA ALA A 364 -12.91 11.55 -3.24
C ALA A 364 -12.07 10.77 -2.23
N TRP A 365 -11.35 11.45 -1.36
CA TRP A 365 -10.66 10.80 -0.25
C TRP A 365 -10.63 11.67 1.01
N SER A 366 -10.31 11.03 2.13
CA SER A 366 -10.03 11.71 3.41
C SER A 366 -8.98 12.80 3.20
N GLY A 367 -9.28 14.01 3.65
CA GLY A 367 -8.33 15.12 3.75
C GLY A 367 -7.60 15.14 5.09
N ILE A 368 -7.78 14.13 5.94
CA ILE A 368 -7.13 14.03 7.24
C ILE A 368 -5.83 13.23 7.08
N PHE A 369 -4.71 13.88 7.41
CA PHE A 369 -3.39 13.25 7.32
C PHE A 369 -3.22 12.13 8.34
N ASP A 370 -2.72 10.99 7.88
CA ASP A 370 -2.27 9.86 8.70
C ASP A 370 -3.36 9.33 9.65
N GLU A 371 -4.61 9.42 9.22
CA GLU A 371 -5.79 8.86 9.88
C GLU A 371 -6.64 8.12 8.84
N VAL A 372 -6.87 6.83 9.05
CA VAL A 372 -7.74 6.02 8.17
C VAL A 372 -9.17 6.17 8.65
N VAL A 373 -10.03 6.77 7.83
CA VAL A 373 -11.41 7.07 8.18
C VAL A 373 -12.36 6.49 7.13
N ASP A 374 -13.17 5.52 7.53
CA ASP A 374 -14.34 5.11 6.76
C ASP A 374 -15.50 6.07 7.04
N ALA A 375 -15.85 6.90 6.05
CA ALA A 375 -16.94 7.87 6.17
C ALA A 375 -18.33 7.21 6.31
N TYR A 376 -18.46 5.93 6.01
CA TYR A 376 -19.75 5.21 6.02
C TYR A 376 -20.03 4.49 7.34
N THR A 377 -19.08 4.50 8.27
CA THR A 377 -19.24 3.91 9.61
C THR A 377 -20.03 4.85 10.53
N ASP A 378 -20.89 4.29 11.37
CA ASP A 378 -21.67 5.06 12.35
C ASP A 378 -20.76 5.85 13.31
N GLY A 379 -21.00 7.16 13.41
CA GLY A 379 -20.21 8.05 14.26
C GLY A 379 -18.82 8.42 13.70
N ALA A 380 -18.56 8.13 12.42
CA ALA A 380 -17.33 8.54 11.75
C ALA A 380 -17.13 10.07 11.78
N LYS A 381 -15.86 10.48 11.80
CA LYS A 381 -15.43 11.89 11.77
C LYS A 381 -15.71 12.56 10.42
N LEU A 382 -15.72 11.78 9.35
CA LEU A 382 -16.09 12.21 8.00
C LEU A 382 -17.46 11.64 7.66
N LYS A 383 -18.20 12.35 6.80
CA LYS A 383 -19.52 11.91 6.32
C LYS A 383 -19.47 11.50 4.84
N PRO A 384 -20.34 10.60 4.39
CA PRO A 384 -20.47 10.28 2.97
C PRO A 384 -20.87 11.52 2.17
N ILE A 385 -20.32 11.70 0.97
CA ILE A 385 -20.68 12.79 0.07
C ILE A 385 -21.98 12.42 -0.66
N ALA A 386 -22.96 13.32 -0.64
CA ALA A 386 -24.25 13.08 -1.28
C ALA A 386 -24.09 12.83 -2.79
N GLY A 387 -24.57 11.66 -3.25
CA GLY A 387 -24.54 11.24 -4.64
C GLY A 387 -23.22 10.62 -5.13
N LEU A 388 -22.21 10.48 -4.27
CA LEU A 388 -20.97 9.78 -4.61
C LEU A 388 -21.15 8.27 -4.39
N GLU A 389 -20.75 7.46 -5.35
CA GLU A 389 -20.71 6.01 -5.18
C GLU A 389 -19.62 5.63 -4.17
N GLN A 390 -19.91 4.71 -3.25
CA GLN A 390 -18.96 4.33 -2.19
C GLN A 390 -17.61 3.85 -2.74
N SER A 391 -17.63 3.15 -3.89
CA SER A 391 -16.42 2.68 -4.58
C SER A 391 -15.52 3.78 -5.13
N LYS A 392 -15.98 5.04 -5.18
CA LYS A 392 -15.19 6.20 -5.60
C LYS A 392 -14.58 6.96 -4.41
N TYR A 393 -14.78 6.46 -3.19
CA TYR A 393 -14.25 7.04 -1.97
C TYR A 393 -13.00 6.30 -1.47
N GLY A 394 -12.09 7.05 -0.85
CA GLY A 394 -10.90 6.55 -0.18
C GLY A 394 -10.75 7.06 1.24
N GLY A 395 -10.50 6.16 2.19
CA GLY A 395 -10.40 6.53 3.61
C GLY A 395 -9.05 7.09 4.07
N ALA A 396 -8.02 7.20 3.22
CA ALA A 396 -6.66 7.51 3.66
C ALA A 396 -5.93 8.57 2.80
N LEU A 397 -5.30 9.52 3.49
CA LEU A 397 -4.28 10.43 2.96
C LEU A 397 -3.04 10.33 3.85
N LEU A 398 -2.00 9.68 3.34
CA LEU A 398 -0.81 9.31 4.10
C LEU A 398 0.37 10.23 3.76
N LYS A 399 1.20 10.55 4.73
CA LYS A 399 2.47 11.25 4.53
C LYS A 399 3.63 10.28 4.50
N THR A 400 4.70 10.71 3.84
CA THR A 400 5.99 10.07 4.02
C THR A 400 6.62 10.58 5.31
N HIS A 401 6.96 9.64 6.20
CA HIS A 401 7.57 9.93 7.49
C HIS A 401 9.04 9.50 7.53
N ASN A 402 9.78 10.08 8.46
CA ASN A 402 11.14 9.63 8.71
C ASN A 402 11.13 8.22 9.34
N THR A 403 12.28 7.55 9.36
CA THR A 403 12.42 6.17 9.86
C THR A 403 11.91 5.98 11.30
N GLN A 404 12.09 6.96 12.19
CA GLN A 404 11.63 6.87 13.58
C GLN A 404 10.10 6.98 13.68
N GLU A 405 9.51 7.94 12.99
CA GLU A 405 8.05 8.15 12.96
C GLU A 405 7.34 6.99 12.27
N SER A 406 7.89 6.49 11.16
CA SER A 406 7.35 5.33 10.43
C SER A 406 7.27 4.09 11.32
N ALA A 407 8.28 3.85 12.17
CA ALA A 407 8.26 2.74 13.11
C ALA A 407 7.12 2.82 14.15
N LEU A 408 6.62 4.02 14.44
CA LEU A 408 5.48 4.24 15.35
C LEU A 408 4.14 4.18 14.63
N LEU A 409 4.07 4.69 13.40
CA LEU A 409 2.83 4.81 12.64
C LEU A 409 2.44 3.55 11.86
N ASN A 410 3.41 2.84 11.26
CA ASN A 410 3.12 1.67 10.43
C ASN A 410 2.32 0.58 11.16
N PRO A 411 2.61 0.24 12.44
CA PRO A 411 1.81 -0.75 13.18
C PRO A 411 0.36 -0.34 13.43
N ILE A 412 0.02 0.95 13.27
CA ILE A 412 -1.34 1.49 13.45
C ILE A 412 -2.03 1.63 12.09
N LEU A 413 -1.34 2.22 11.11
CA LEU A 413 -1.90 2.53 9.80
C LEU A 413 -2.11 1.29 8.95
N THR A 414 -1.16 0.35 8.90
CA THR A 414 -1.27 -0.84 8.04
C THR A 414 -2.49 -1.70 8.40
N PRO A 415 -2.77 -2.04 9.67
CA PRO A 415 -3.99 -2.78 10.02
C PRO A 415 -5.28 -2.00 9.73
N ALA A 416 -5.27 -0.68 9.91
CA ALA A 416 -6.44 0.15 9.63
C ALA A 416 -6.75 0.23 8.13
N VAL A 417 -5.73 0.42 7.28
CA VAL A 417 -5.87 0.35 5.82
C VAL A 417 -6.34 -1.06 5.39
N LYS A 418 -5.80 -2.11 6.03
CA LYS A 418 -6.18 -3.50 5.73
C LYS A 418 -7.66 -3.76 6.02
N SER A 419 -8.16 -3.34 7.18
CA SER A 419 -9.60 -3.44 7.52
C SER A 419 -10.45 -2.63 6.55
N LEU A 420 -10.08 -1.37 6.28
CA LEU A 420 -10.80 -0.52 5.32
C LEU A 420 -10.91 -1.20 3.95
N TYR A 421 -9.80 -1.72 3.41
CA TYR A 421 -9.77 -2.35 2.09
C TYR A 421 -10.57 -3.66 2.04
N ARG A 422 -10.47 -4.51 3.08
CA ARG A 422 -11.07 -5.85 3.07
C ARG A 422 -12.56 -5.84 3.43
N GLU A 423 -12.98 -4.91 4.29
CA GLU A 423 -14.28 -4.99 4.96
C GLU A 423 -15.27 -3.95 4.43
N THR A 424 -14.81 -2.98 3.62
CA THR A 424 -15.63 -1.85 3.17
C THR A 424 -15.49 -1.61 1.66
N GLN A 425 -16.50 -0.99 1.04
CA GLN A 425 -16.39 -0.50 -0.34
C GLN A 425 -15.68 0.85 -0.44
N SER A 426 -15.29 1.46 0.70
CA SER A 426 -14.66 2.78 0.82
C SER A 426 -13.12 2.71 0.84
N GLY A 427 -12.54 1.53 0.60
CA GLY A 427 -11.10 1.28 0.50
C GLY A 427 -10.52 1.39 -0.91
N ASN A 428 -11.15 2.14 -1.83
CA ASN A 428 -10.82 2.09 -3.25
C ASN A 428 -9.95 3.25 -3.75
N VAL A 429 -9.58 4.20 -2.88
CA VAL A 429 -8.61 5.26 -3.22
C VAL A 429 -7.64 5.45 -2.06
N PHE A 430 -6.34 5.46 -2.35
CA PHE A 430 -5.28 5.73 -1.38
C PHE A 430 -4.44 6.91 -1.85
N ALA A 431 -4.41 7.99 -1.07
CA ALA A 431 -3.68 9.20 -1.41
C ALA A 431 -2.41 9.36 -0.57
N PHE A 432 -1.38 9.95 -1.17
CA PHE A 432 -0.08 10.20 -0.55
C PHE A 432 0.30 11.67 -0.70
N TRP A 433 0.46 12.37 0.42
CA TRP A 433 0.77 13.79 0.45
C TRP A 433 2.28 14.05 0.33
N ASP A 434 2.65 14.94 -0.60
CA ASP A 434 4.01 15.43 -0.84
C ASP A 434 5.10 14.37 -0.75
N MET A 435 5.18 13.56 -1.80
CA MET A 435 6.18 12.50 -1.93
C MET A 435 7.60 13.11 -1.97
N PRO A 436 8.45 12.92 -0.93
CA PRO A 436 9.80 13.46 -0.90
C PRO A 436 10.78 12.56 -1.67
N THR A 437 11.96 13.07 -2.02
CA THR A 437 13.05 12.20 -2.50
C THR A 437 13.66 11.39 -1.35
N ASN A 438 14.35 10.30 -1.67
CA ASN A 438 15.15 9.58 -0.69
C ASN A 438 16.27 10.49 -0.13
N SER A 439 16.46 10.44 1.20
CA SER A 439 17.49 11.21 1.91
C SER A 439 17.80 10.57 3.27
N ALA A 440 18.80 11.08 3.99
CA ALA A 440 19.10 10.59 5.35
C ALA A 440 17.89 10.80 6.27
N GLY A 441 17.42 9.74 6.92
CA GLY A 441 16.17 9.71 7.69
C GLY A 441 14.92 9.40 6.87
N TYR A 442 15.01 9.44 5.53
CA TYR A 442 13.97 9.07 4.57
C TYR A 442 14.58 8.12 3.53
N GLU A 443 15.21 7.05 4.00
CA GLU A 443 16.06 6.19 3.17
C GLU A 443 15.30 5.59 1.98
N GLU A 444 14.03 5.23 2.20
CA GLU A 444 13.13 4.69 1.17
C GLU A 444 12.31 5.77 0.44
N GLY A 445 12.42 7.05 0.83
CA GLY A 445 11.60 8.12 0.29
C GLY A 445 10.09 7.78 0.40
N PRO A 446 9.26 7.98 -0.63
CA PRO A 446 7.83 7.72 -0.59
C PRO A 446 7.46 6.24 -0.48
N LYS A 447 8.41 5.34 -0.80
CA LYS A 447 8.17 3.89 -0.75
C LYS A 447 7.79 3.43 0.67
N SER A 448 8.30 4.07 1.72
CA SER A 448 7.95 3.72 3.09
C SER A 448 6.44 3.86 3.37
N ALA A 449 5.82 4.93 2.85
CA ALA A 449 4.39 5.14 2.94
C ALA A 449 3.62 4.19 1.99
N PHE A 450 4.13 3.97 0.78
CA PHE A 450 3.51 3.03 -0.18
C PHE A 450 3.42 1.60 0.38
N ASN A 451 4.43 1.15 1.13
CA ASN A 451 4.43 -0.16 1.76
C ASN A 451 3.27 -0.35 2.74
N ILE A 452 2.77 0.71 3.39
CA ILE A 452 1.59 0.62 4.27
C ILE A 452 0.38 0.07 3.49
N VAL A 453 0.13 0.62 2.30
CA VAL A 453 -0.96 0.17 1.44
C VAL A 453 -0.63 -1.18 0.81
N ALA A 454 0.60 -1.36 0.32
CA ALA A 454 1.01 -2.61 -0.30
C ALA A 454 0.84 -3.81 0.65
N ASP A 455 1.33 -3.69 1.87
CA ASP A 455 1.22 -4.74 2.89
C ASP A 455 -0.26 -4.98 3.28
N ALA A 456 -1.08 -3.93 3.30
CA ALA A 456 -2.49 -4.03 3.66
C ALA A 456 -3.33 -4.75 2.60
N VAL A 457 -3.05 -4.53 1.31
CA VAL A 457 -3.77 -5.14 0.18
C VAL A 457 -3.20 -6.50 -0.24
N THR A 458 -2.09 -6.93 0.37
CA THR A 458 -1.52 -8.25 0.13
C THR A 458 -2.24 -9.34 0.94
N ASP A 459 -2.42 -10.51 0.32
CA ASP A 459 -2.93 -11.71 0.99
C ASP A 459 -2.06 -12.96 0.73
N TRP A 460 -0.93 -13.02 1.42
CA TRP A 460 0.03 -14.13 1.34
C TRP A 460 -0.52 -15.50 1.75
N ASP A 461 -1.56 -15.51 2.58
CA ASP A 461 -2.12 -16.73 3.16
C ASP A 461 -3.27 -17.33 2.34
N TRP A 462 -3.68 -16.68 1.23
CA TRP A 462 -4.84 -17.07 0.42
C TRP A 462 -6.09 -17.27 1.29
N GLU A 463 -6.28 -16.38 2.25
CA GLU A 463 -7.37 -16.45 3.19
C GLU A 463 -8.65 -15.82 2.63
N TYR A 464 -8.53 -14.97 1.61
CA TYR A 464 -9.63 -14.15 1.10
C TYR A 464 -9.70 -14.17 -0.43
N ASP A 465 -10.90 -14.49 -0.96
CA ASP A 465 -11.19 -14.46 -2.39
C ASP A 465 -11.08 -13.03 -2.96
N GLY A 466 -10.38 -12.87 -4.08
CA GLY A 466 -10.28 -11.60 -4.82
C GLY A 466 -9.20 -10.62 -4.35
N MET A 467 -8.33 -11.02 -3.40
CA MET A 467 -7.20 -10.22 -2.94
C MET A 467 -5.94 -10.42 -3.81
N ILE A 468 -5.03 -9.45 -3.76
CA ILE A 468 -3.73 -9.53 -4.46
C ILE A 468 -2.80 -10.44 -3.65
N LEU A 469 -2.32 -11.52 -4.26
CA LEU A 469 -1.52 -12.53 -3.55
C LEU A 469 -0.16 -12.01 -3.10
N LEU A 470 0.43 -11.14 -3.92
CA LEU A 470 1.68 -10.46 -3.65
C LEU A 470 1.63 -9.09 -4.31
N ILE A 471 1.99 -8.05 -3.58
CA ILE A 471 2.29 -6.74 -4.15
C ILE A 471 3.62 -6.24 -3.61
N ASN A 472 4.51 -5.81 -4.50
CA ASN A 472 5.81 -5.29 -4.09
C ASN A 472 6.10 -3.99 -4.82
N VAL A 473 6.17 -2.89 -4.04
CA VAL A 473 6.49 -1.57 -4.58
C VAL A 473 8.00 -1.43 -4.65
N ASN A 474 8.49 -1.30 -5.87
CA ASN A 474 9.89 -1.15 -6.17
C ASN A 474 10.19 0.28 -6.67
N LEU A 475 11.44 0.69 -6.49
CA LEU A 475 11.95 2.00 -6.88
C LEU A 475 13.03 1.85 -7.95
N ASP A 476 12.82 2.47 -9.12
CA ASP A 476 13.71 2.38 -10.29
C ASP A 476 14.82 3.42 -10.29
N PHE A 477 15.50 3.68 -9.16
CA PHE A 477 16.72 4.50 -9.15
C PHE A 477 17.70 4.23 -8.02
N ASN A 478 18.98 4.28 -8.40
CA ASN A 478 20.12 4.29 -7.50
C ASN A 478 20.60 5.74 -7.34
N ASN A 479 20.64 6.24 -6.10
CA ASN A 479 21.24 7.50 -5.59
C ASN A 479 20.25 8.45 -4.88
N TYR A 480 20.76 9.15 -3.86
CA TYR A 480 20.03 10.18 -3.11
C TYR A 480 19.78 11.44 -3.95
N GLY A 481 18.60 12.05 -3.79
CA GLY A 481 18.31 13.38 -4.32
C GLY A 481 17.94 13.43 -5.80
N ASN A 482 17.80 12.28 -6.47
CA ASN A 482 17.20 12.20 -7.79
C ASN A 482 15.75 12.76 -7.73
N PHE A 483 15.33 13.45 -8.79
CA PHE A 483 14.02 14.12 -8.91
C PHE A 483 13.79 15.31 -8.00
N ARG A 484 14.82 15.86 -7.35
CA ARG A 484 14.73 17.26 -6.91
C ARG A 484 14.49 18.16 -8.12
N LYS A 485 13.83 19.30 -7.90
CA LYS A 485 13.59 20.26 -8.97
C LYS A 485 14.89 20.65 -9.69
N ASP A 486 14.81 20.80 -11.00
CA ASP A 486 15.93 21.08 -11.90
C ASP A 486 15.74 22.41 -12.67
N TRP A 487 15.01 23.36 -12.08
CA TRP A 487 14.70 24.67 -12.65
C TRP A 487 14.87 25.82 -11.66
#